data_AF-A0AAN7W7Q3-F1
#
_entry.id   AF-A0AAN7W7Q3-F1
#
_cell.length_a   1.000
_cell.length_b   1.000
_cell.length_c   1.000
_cell.angle_alpha   90.00
_cell.angle_beta   90.00
_cell.angle_gamma   90.00
#
_symmetry.space_group_name_H-M   'P 1'
#
loop_
_entity.id
_entity.type
_entity.pdbx_description
1 polymer ?
#
loop_
_entity_poly.entity_id
_entity_poly.type
_entity_poly.pdbx_seq_one_letter_code
_entity_poly.pdbx_strand_id
1 'polypeptide(L)'
;MGASGYGLFESDDDADIVFELDEQAGLPELAKKILAEKAAQNDEGTAKAPKDEHRLSLLSYHNQDESVITAVRDHMNAGKLQEMVDSYVTQFFAANGKDYYTPEYKLCILGACAMTLGCTLTTVFKAQLGALYHDTLKMAEARSQMKRALYGPDGFVDGVQYNLPMGTLTKPTQQAYSGGLLNVQGQFGLFGSPANKPDVVAKMKRMMEAVREDSSGVVSSICVVCGKDEGEGGKMLQKCTACKRRGYCSREHQKAHWKVHKPFCKAVEVVGGEHTG
;
A
#
# COMPACT_ATOMS: atom_id res chain seq x y z
N MET A 1 -23.98 11.74 -17.75
CA MET A 1 -22.83 11.97 -16.87
C MET A 1 -22.85 10.88 -15.82
N GLY A 2 -21.84 10.00 -15.88
CA GLY A 2 -21.84 8.68 -15.25
C GLY A 2 -21.70 8.75 -13.73
N ALA A 3 -22.35 7.84 -13.03
CA ALA A 3 -22.18 7.67 -11.60
C ALA A 3 -20.73 7.22 -11.33
N SER A 4 -19.95 8.06 -10.67
CA SER A 4 -18.66 7.70 -10.10
C SER A 4 -18.88 6.66 -9.00
N GLY A 5 -18.11 5.57 -9.03
CA GLY A 5 -18.35 4.41 -8.19
C GLY A 5 -17.74 4.54 -6.78
N TYR A 6 -17.91 3.49 -5.97
CA TYR A 6 -17.51 3.44 -4.56
C TYR A 6 -16.11 2.79 -4.34
N GLY A 7 -15.32 2.61 -5.41
CA GLY A 7 -14.00 1.99 -5.40
C GLY A 7 -12.83 2.98 -5.25
N LEU A 8 -11.61 2.46 -5.15
CA LEU A 8 -10.37 3.23 -5.23
C LEU A 8 -10.29 3.93 -6.58
N PHE A 9 -9.89 5.22 -6.57
CA PHE A 9 -9.71 6.06 -7.77
C PHE A 9 -11.01 6.42 -8.49
N GLU A 10 -12.16 6.17 -7.87
CA GLU A 10 -13.46 6.52 -8.43
C GLU A 10 -14.02 7.83 -7.83
N SER A 11 -13.34 8.45 -6.86
CA SER A 11 -13.71 9.73 -6.26
C SER A 11 -12.79 10.89 -6.73
N ASP A 12 -13.33 12.11 -6.75
CA ASP A 12 -12.55 13.32 -7.06
C ASP A 12 -11.40 13.51 -6.05
N ASP A 13 -11.64 13.18 -4.78
CA ASP A 13 -10.61 13.20 -3.72
C ASP A 13 -9.41 12.32 -4.07
N ASP A 14 -9.65 11.13 -4.62
CA ASP A 14 -8.58 10.23 -5.03
C ASP A 14 -7.76 10.81 -6.18
N ALA A 15 -8.42 11.46 -7.14
CA ALA A 15 -7.76 12.10 -8.27
C ALA A 15 -6.85 13.26 -7.82
N ASP A 16 -7.31 14.08 -6.87
CA ASP A 16 -6.53 15.15 -6.28
C ASP A 16 -5.30 14.61 -5.53
N ILE A 17 -5.47 13.54 -4.75
CA ILE A 17 -4.36 12.90 -4.05
C ILE A 17 -3.37 12.31 -5.04
N VAL A 18 -3.83 11.63 -6.09
CA VAL A 18 -2.94 11.08 -7.12
C VAL A 18 -2.12 12.21 -7.76
N PHE A 19 -2.73 13.36 -8.06
CA PHE A 19 -1.99 14.50 -8.58
C PHE A 19 -0.93 15.02 -7.60
N GLU A 20 -1.27 15.16 -6.31
CA GLU A 20 -0.32 15.56 -5.27
C GLU A 20 0.85 14.55 -5.17
N LEU A 21 0.55 13.26 -5.26
CA LEU A 21 1.56 12.20 -5.23
C LEU A 21 2.44 12.22 -6.48
N ASP A 22 1.89 12.53 -7.67
CA ASP A 22 2.66 12.68 -8.91
C ASP A 22 3.70 13.79 -8.79
N GLU A 23 3.31 14.94 -8.23
CA GLU A 23 4.22 16.07 -7.97
C GLU A 23 5.31 15.68 -6.96
N GLN A 24 4.95 15.05 -5.85
CA GLN A 24 5.91 14.64 -4.82
C GLN A 24 6.86 13.54 -5.28
N ALA A 25 6.40 12.65 -6.15
CA ALA A 25 7.23 11.65 -6.81
C ALA A 25 8.23 12.30 -7.79
N GLY A 26 8.07 13.57 -8.17
CA GLY A 26 8.94 14.25 -9.12
C GLY A 26 8.70 13.76 -10.57
N LEU A 27 7.48 13.32 -10.85
CA LEU A 27 7.09 12.88 -12.19
C LEU A 27 7.13 13.99 -13.25
N PRO A 28 6.84 15.26 -12.94
CA PRO A 28 7.03 16.35 -13.91
C PRO A 28 8.49 16.48 -14.37
N GLU A 29 9.45 16.30 -13.47
CA GLU A 29 10.89 16.35 -13.77
C GLU A 29 11.33 15.12 -14.56
N LEU A 30 10.80 13.93 -14.22
CA LEU A 30 11.04 12.70 -14.97
C LEU A 30 10.52 12.82 -16.41
N ALA A 31 9.31 13.37 -16.60
CA ALA A 31 8.73 13.61 -17.92
C ALA A 31 9.63 14.48 -18.79
N LYS A 32 10.15 15.58 -18.23
CA LYS A 32 11.10 16.48 -18.92
C LYS A 32 12.38 15.76 -19.34
N LYS A 33 12.91 14.87 -18.49
CA LYS A 33 14.12 14.08 -18.79
C LYS A 33 13.89 13.10 -19.94
N ILE A 34 12.81 12.32 -19.88
CA ILE A 34 12.43 11.37 -20.95
C ILE A 34 12.26 12.10 -22.28
N LEU A 35 11.63 13.28 -22.27
CA LEU A 35 11.49 14.12 -23.45
C LEU A 35 12.84 14.59 -24.02
N ALA A 36 13.74 15.05 -23.16
CA ALA A 36 15.06 15.49 -23.57
C ALA A 36 15.88 14.34 -24.18
N GLU A 37 15.78 13.14 -23.60
CA GLU A 37 16.44 11.93 -24.12
C GLU A 37 15.87 11.52 -25.49
N LYS A 38 14.54 11.52 -25.65
CA LYS A 38 13.88 11.25 -26.94
C LYS A 38 14.25 12.29 -28.01
N ALA A 39 14.37 13.57 -27.63
CA ALA A 39 14.78 14.63 -28.54
C ALA A 39 16.27 14.49 -28.96
N ALA A 40 17.13 14.04 -28.06
CA ALA A 40 18.54 13.79 -28.37
C ALA A 40 18.75 12.54 -29.27
N GLN A 41 17.79 11.62 -29.29
CA GLN A 41 17.82 10.41 -30.12
C GLN A 41 17.23 10.62 -31.53
N ASN A 42 16.43 11.66 -31.74
CA ASN A 42 15.82 11.99 -33.04
C ASN A 42 16.53 13.21 -33.67
N ASP A 43 17.51 12.96 -34.54
CA ASP A 43 18.30 14.00 -35.23
C ASP A 43 17.59 14.63 -36.46
N GLU A 44 16.28 14.47 -36.60
CA GLU A 44 15.53 15.11 -37.70
C GLU A 44 14.26 15.84 -37.22
N GLY A 45 14.32 17.17 -37.30
CA GLY A 45 13.28 17.97 -37.93
C GLY A 45 11.89 18.03 -37.27
N THR A 46 11.68 19.11 -36.51
CA THR A 46 10.38 19.82 -36.37
C THR A 46 9.16 18.97 -36.00
N ALA A 47 9.00 18.66 -34.72
CA ALA A 47 7.68 18.41 -34.15
C ALA A 47 7.40 19.45 -33.05
N LYS A 48 6.35 20.22 -33.23
CA LYS A 48 5.86 21.21 -32.26
C LYS A 48 5.45 20.44 -31.00
N ALA A 49 6.08 20.71 -29.86
CA ALA A 49 5.77 20.02 -28.60
C ALA A 49 4.25 20.07 -28.31
N PRO A 50 3.56 18.93 -28.29
CA PRO A 50 2.14 18.88 -27.96
C PRO A 50 1.97 19.27 -26.49
N LYS A 51 1.10 20.24 -26.23
CA LYS A 51 1.06 21.00 -24.98
C LYS A 51 0.63 20.20 -23.73
N ASP A 52 0.07 19.01 -23.88
CA ASP A 52 -0.54 18.26 -22.76
C ASP A 52 -0.21 16.75 -22.74
N GLU A 53 0.66 16.24 -23.61
CA GLU A 53 0.75 14.80 -23.90
C GLU A 53 1.72 14.01 -22.99
N HIS A 54 2.41 14.64 -22.05
CA HIS A 54 3.53 14.00 -21.32
C HIS A 54 3.39 14.07 -19.79
N ARG A 55 2.17 14.21 -19.27
CA ARG A 55 1.95 14.12 -17.83
C ARG A 55 2.00 12.65 -17.41
N LEU A 56 3.13 12.26 -16.84
CA LEU A 56 3.29 10.98 -16.16
C LEU A 56 2.43 10.94 -14.89
N SER A 57 1.94 9.75 -14.54
CA SER A 57 1.18 9.55 -13.31
C SER A 57 1.56 8.26 -12.61
N LEU A 58 1.44 8.24 -11.28
CA LEU A 58 1.58 7.05 -10.46
C LEU A 58 0.42 6.08 -10.62
N LEU A 59 -0.74 6.54 -11.09
CA LEU A 59 -1.82 5.65 -11.47
C LEU A 59 -1.54 5.11 -12.87
N SER A 60 -1.20 3.82 -12.96
CA SER A 60 -0.79 3.18 -14.23
C SER A 60 -1.78 3.44 -15.37
N TYR A 61 -3.09 3.45 -15.08
CA TYR A 61 -4.17 3.68 -16.05
C TYR A 61 -4.12 5.04 -16.76
N HIS A 62 -3.39 6.01 -16.23
CA HIS A 62 -3.21 7.33 -16.85
C HIS A 62 -1.98 7.40 -17.77
N ASN A 63 -1.15 6.36 -17.80
CA ASN A 63 0.01 6.30 -18.69
C ASN A 63 -0.36 5.55 -19.98
N GLN A 64 0.05 6.09 -21.13
CA GLN A 64 -0.38 5.59 -22.43
C GLN A 64 0.41 4.35 -22.91
N ASP A 65 1.67 4.19 -22.48
CA ASP A 65 2.58 3.16 -22.97
C ASP A 65 3.22 2.33 -21.84
N GLU A 66 3.46 1.05 -22.10
CA GLU A 66 4.13 0.13 -21.16
C GLU A 66 5.56 0.58 -20.82
N SER A 67 6.27 1.20 -21.78
CA SER A 67 7.60 1.75 -21.57
C SER A 67 7.60 2.92 -20.59
N VAL A 68 6.54 3.73 -20.61
CA VAL A 68 6.32 4.83 -19.67
C VAL A 68 5.98 4.29 -18.29
N ILE A 69 5.09 3.30 -18.20
CA ILE A 69 4.76 2.63 -16.93
C ILE A 69 6.01 2.03 -16.30
N THR A 70 6.86 1.39 -17.11
CA THR A 70 8.14 0.83 -16.65
C THR A 70 9.08 1.93 -16.15
N ALA A 71 9.23 3.03 -16.88
CA ALA A 71 10.07 4.15 -16.44
C ALA A 71 9.59 4.76 -15.10
N VAL A 72 8.27 4.91 -14.91
CA VAL A 72 7.70 5.38 -13.64
C VAL A 72 7.92 4.36 -12.52
N ARG A 73 7.72 3.07 -12.79
CA ARG A 73 8.00 1.98 -11.82
C ARG A 73 9.45 2.00 -11.37
N ASP A 74 10.39 2.10 -12.31
CA ASP A 74 11.82 2.07 -12.03
C ASP A 74 12.24 3.29 -11.20
N HIS A 75 11.74 4.47 -11.56
CA HIS A 75 11.93 5.69 -10.77
C HIS A 75 11.43 5.54 -9.33
N MET A 76 10.25 4.93 -9.14
CA MET A 76 9.71 4.67 -7.82
C MET A 76 10.53 3.64 -7.03
N ASN A 77 10.95 2.55 -7.69
CA ASN A 77 11.76 1.49 -7.10
C ASN A 77 13.21 1.92 -6.79
N ALA A 78 13.72 2.96 -7.46
CA ALA A 78 15.05 3.52 -7.20
C ALA A 78 15.21 4.18 -5.81
N GLY A 79 14.13 4.21 -5.00
CA GLY A 79 14.12 4.68 -3.63
C GLY A 79 13.05 5.72 -3.34
N LYS A 80 12.45 6.32 -4.39
CA LYS A 80 11.45 7.37 -4.23
C LYS A 80 10.19 6.89 -3.54
N LEU A 81 9.75 5.65 -3.80
CA LEU A 81 8.62 5.05 -3.09
C LEU A 81 8.89 4.95 -1.58
N GLN A 82 10.09 4.50 -1.20
CA GLN A 82 10.46 4.34 0.21
C GLN A 82 10.57 5.71 0.91
N GLU A 83 11.15 6.71 0.25
CA GLU A 83 11.21 8.10 0.74
C GLU A 83 9.81 8.66 1.05
N MET A 84 8.86 8.49 0.12
CA MET A 84 7.48 8.94 0.31
C MET A 84 6.77 8.18 1.44
N VAL A 85 6.96 6.86 1.51
CA VAL A 85 6.40 6.03 2.60
C VAL A 85 6.92 6.51 3.95
N ASP A 86 8.23 6.71 4.09
CA ASP A 86 8.83 7.15 5.36
C ASP A 86 8.36 8.56 5.77
N SER A 87 8.20 9.46 4.80
CA SER A 87 7.64 10.79 5.01
C SER A 87 6.21 10.71 5.59
N TYR A 88 5.32 9.97 4.94
CA TYR A 88 3.93 9.89 5.39
C TYR A 88 3.78 9.09 6.70
N VAL A 89 4.59 8.07 6.92
CA VAL A 89 4.63 7.35 8.20
C VAL A 89 5.11 8.28 9.32
N THR A 90 6.09 9.14 9.07
CA THR A 90 6.54 10.15 10.03
C THR A 90 5.42 11.14 10.35
N GLN A 91 4.72 11.64 9.32
CA GLN A 91 3.58 12.55 9.48
C GLN A 91 2.42 11.90 10.26
N PHE A 92 2.14 10.62 9.99
CA PHE A 92 1.14 9.84 10.71
C PHE A 92 1.39 9.83 12.22
N PHE A 93 2.65 9.62 12.65
CA PHE A 93 3.01 9.62 14.07
C PHE A 93 3.18 11.02 14.68
N ALA A 94 3.47 12.04 13.87
CA ALA A 94 3.61 13.41 14.33
C ALA A 94 2.27 14.13 14.59
N ALA A 95 1.18 13.61 14.02
CA ALA A 95 -0.23 14.01 14.16
C ALA A 95 -0.48 15.45 14.70
N ASN A 96 -0.74 16.39 13.77
CA ASN A 96 -1.31 17.71 14.10
C ASN A 96 -2.75 17.93 13.60
N GLY A 97 -3.39 16.93 12.98
CA GLY A 97 -4.84 16.93 12.68
C GLY A 97 -5.36 18.06 11.79
N LYS A 98 -4.50 18.70 10.99
CA LYS A 98 -4.86 19.87 10.16
C LYS A 98 -5.07 19.57 8.69
N ASP A 99 -4.65 18.40 8.22
CA ASP A 99 -4.69 18.07 6.79
C ASP A 99 -6.06 17.51 6.41
N TYR A 100 -6.59 17.99 5.27
CA TYR A 100 -7.88 17.52 4.74
C TYR A 100 -7.81 16.01 4.40
N TYR A 101 -6.74 15.61 3.71
CA TYR A 101 -6.39 14.22 3.45
C TYR A 101 -5.32 13.75 4.44
N THR A 102 -5.63 12.73 5.22
CA THR A 102 -4.70 12.28 6.27
C THR A 102 -3.52 11.49 5.71
N PRO A 103 -2.37 11.49 6.41
CA PRO A 103 -1.21 10.70 6.01
C PRO A 103 -1.51 9.21 5.81
N GLU A 104 -2.37 8.62 6.65
CA GLU A 104 -2.77 7.22 6.48
C GLU A 104 -3.61 6.96 5.23
N TYR A 105 -4.43 7.94 4.81
CA TYR A 105 -5.17 7.84 3.55
C TYR A 105 -4.23 7.94 2.36
N LYS A 106 -3.34 8.94 2.36
CA LYS A 106 -2.30 9.09 1.35
C LYS A 106 -1.42 7.84 1.23
N LEU A 107 -1.07 7.19 2.33
CA LEU A 107 -0.36 5.90 2.33
C LEU A 107 -1.15 4.79 1.61
N CYS A 108 -2.47 4.70 1.85
CA CYS A 108 -3.30 3.70 1.18
C CYS A 108 -3.40 3.94 -0.33
N ILE A 109 -3.57 5.21 -0.75
CA ILE A 109 -3.62 5.60 -2.16
C ILE A 109 -2.26 5.37 -2.84
N LEU A 110 -1.15 5.79 -2.22
CA LEU A 110 0.21 5.53 -2.70
C LEU A 110 0.48 4.03 -2.85
N GLY A 111 0.07 3.22 -1.88
CA GLY A 111 0.18 1.76 -1.94
C GLY A 111 -0.60 1.16 -3.12
N ALA A 112 -1.84 1.63 -3.34
CA ALA A 112 -2.64 1.22 -4.48
C ALA A 112 -1.98 1.60 -5.81
N CYS A 113 -1.53 2.85 -5.98
CA CYS A 113 -0.81 3.29 -7.18
C CYS A 113 0.44 2.44 -7.45
N ALA A 114 1.27 2.23 -6.43
CA ALA A 114 2.47 1.41 -6.51
C ALA A 114 2.17 -0.02 -6.96
N MET A 115 1.07 -0.61 -6.48
CA MET A 115 0.64 -1.94 -6.94
C MET A 115 0.18 -1.93 -8.40
N THR A 116 -0.56 -0.89 -8.84
CA THR A 116 -0.96 -0.80 -10.25
C THR A 116 0.24 -0.65 -11.19
N LEU A 117 1.25 0.11 -10.78
CA LEU A 117 2.50 0.23 -11.53
C LEU A 117 3.32 -1.06 -11.52
N GLY A 118 3.13 -1.95 -10.54
CA GLY A 118 3.98 -3.13 -10.34
C GLY A 118 5.29 -2.84 -9.58
N CYS A 119 5.32 -1.80 -8.75
CA CYS A 119 6.47 -1.46 -7.91
C CYS A 119 6.79 -2.58 -6.91
N THR A 120 8.00 -2.62 -6.37
CA THR A 120 8.35 -3.57 -5.30
C THR A 120 7.99 -2.96 -3.95
N LEU A 121 7.05 -3.56 -3.24
CA LEU A 121 6.62 -3.07 -1.94
C LEU A 121 7.37 -3.81 -0.83
N THR A 122 8.01 -3.07 0.07
CA THR A 122 8.70 -3.68 1.22
C THR A 122 7.72 -4.44 2.11
N THR A 123 8.20 -5.46 2.81
CA THR A 123 7.38 -6.22 3.77
C THR A 123 6.79 -5.31 4.85
N VAL A 124 7.55 -4.30 5.29
CA VAL A 124 7.09 -3.28 6.24
C VAL A 124 5.92 -2.52 5.64
N PHE A 125 6.05 -2.02 4.41
CA PHE A 125 5.01 -1.23 3.77
C PHE A 125 3.74 -2.05 3.51
N LYS A 126 3.85 -3.30 3.07
CA LYS A 126 2.68 -4.21 2.94
C LYS A 126 1.96 -4.41 4.29
N ALA A 127 2.71 -4.56 5.38
CA ALA A 127 2.12 -4.69 6.72
C ALA A 127 1.43 -3.40 7.17
N GLN A 128 2.04 -2.24 6.90
CA GLN A 128 1.45 -0.92 7.17
C GLN A 128 0.12 -0.73 6.43
N LEU A 129 0.07 -1.02 5.13
CA LEU A 129 -1.16 -0.99 4.34
C LEU A 129 -2.24 -1.90 4.94
N GLY A 130 -1.84 -3.12 5.31
CA GLY A 130 -2.70 -4.08 6.00
C GLY A 130 -3.26 -3.62 7.35
N ALA A 131 -2.50 -2.78 8.06
CA ALA A 131 -2.92 -2.19 9.33
C ALA A 131 -3.98 -1.09 9.13
N LEU A 132 -3.78 -0.26 8.10
CA LEU A 132 -4.51 1.00 7.89
C LEU A 132 -5.80 0.85 7.09
N TYR A 133 -5.79 0.06 6.01
CA TYR A 133 -6.81 0.16 4.96
C TYR A 133 -8.25 -0.01 5.45
N HIS A 134 -8.48 -0.85 6.46
CA HIS A 134 -9.82 -1.12 6.98
C HIS A 134 -10.43 0.09 7.69
N ASP A 135 -9.61 0.86 8.40
CA ASP A 135 -10.05 1.97 9.26
C ASP A 135 -9.95 3.31 8.52
N THR A 136 -9.06 3.38 7.55
CA THR A 136 -8.80 4.54 6.70
C THR A 136 -9.78 4.63 5.54
N LEU A 137 -9.89 3.59 4.70
CA LEU A 137 -10.77 3.61 3.52
C LEU A 137 -12.23 3.46 3.95
N LYS A 138 -13.05 4.51 3.74
CA LYS A 138 -14.45 4.48 4.20
C LYS A 138 -15.35 3.69 3.26
N MET A 139 -15.01 3.64 1.98
CA MET A 139 -15.80 2.94 0.99
C MET A 139 -15.59 1.43 1.06
N ALA A 140 -16.69 0.67 1.04
CA ALA A 140 -16.65 -0.79 1.19
C ALA A 140 -15.94 -1.48 0.01
N GLU A 141 -16.12 -0.96 -1.21
CA GLU A 141 -15.47 -1.51 -2.40
C GLU A 141 -13.98 -1.21 -2.39
N ALA A 142 -13.57 0.03 -2.07
CA ALA A 142 -12.16 0.38 -1.88
C ALA A 142 -11.43 -0.53 -0.86
N ARG A 143 -12.10 -0.83 0.28
CA ARG A 143 -11.56 -1.80 1.26
C ARG A 143 -11.45 -3.21 0.68
N SER A 144 -12.43 -3.64 -0.11
CA SER A 144 -12.45 -4.98 -0.72
C SER A 144 -11.37 -5.12 -1.78
N GLN A 145 -11.16 -4.10 -2.62
CA GLN A 145 -10.07 -4.03 -3.59
C GLN A 145 -8.71 -4.11 -2.91
N MET A 146 -8.46 -3.29 -1.88
CA MET A 146 -7.21 -3.31 -1.12
C MET A 146 -6.99 -4.67 -0.41
N LYS A 147 -8.04 -5.24 0.19
CA LYS A 147 -7.98 -6.57 0.83
C LYS A 147 -7.61 -7.66 -0.19
N ARG A 148 -8.20 -7.63 -1.39
CA ARG A 148 -7.88 -8.58 -2.47
C ARG A 148 -6.45 -8.41 -2.96
N ALA A 149 -5.98 -7.17 -3.13
CA ALA A 149 -4.60 -6.91 -3.51
C ALA A 149 -3.61 -7.46 -2.47
N LEU A 150 -3.84 -7.24 -1.18
CA LEU A 150 -2.90 -7.65 -0.14
C LEU A 150 -2.99 -9.14 0.24
N TYR A 151 -4.18 -9.75 0.16
CA TYR A 151 -4.46 -11.07 0.75
C TYR A 151 -5.27 -12.02 -0.14
N GLY A 152 -5.62 -11.61 -1.36
CA GLY A 152 -6.39 -12.43 -2.30
C GLY A 152 -5.56 -13.59 -2.87
N PRO A 153 -6.24 -14.63 -3.43
CA PRO A 153 -5.57 -15.72 -4.12
C PRO A 153 -4.76 -15.23 -5.33
N ASP A 154 -5.30 -14.23 -6.03
CA ASP A 154 -4.65 -13.53 -7.14
C ASP A 154 -4.10 -12.18 -6.68
N GLY A 155 -3.60 -12.11 -5.44
CA GLY A 155 -3.11 -10.87 -4.84
C GLY A 155 -1.90 -10.28 -5.57
N PHE A 156 -1.55 -9.05 -5.18
CA PHE A 156 -0.43 -8.31 -5.71
C PHE A 156 0.90 -9.06 -5.57
N VAL A 157 1.69 -9.07 -6.65
CA VAL A 157 3.03 -9.64 -6.72
C VAL A 157 4.02 -8.56 -7.14
N ASP A 158 5.13 -8.45 -6.40
CA ASP A 158 6.17 -7.44 -6.68
C ASP A 158 6.70 -7.58 -8.12
N GLY A 159 6.84 -6.47 -8.82
CA GLY A 159 7.30 -6.43 -10.22
C GLY A 159 6.21 -6.68 -11.27
N VAL A 160 4.99 -7.06 -10.86
CA VAL A 160 3.87 -7.33 -11.76
C VAL A 160 2.79 -6.27 -11.57
N GLN A 161 2.37 -5.62 -12.66
CA GLN A 161 1.25 -4.69 -12.62
C GLN A 161 0.00 -5.40 -12.09
N TYR A 162 -0.67 -4.77 -11.13
CA TYR A 162 -1.89 -5.32 -10.58
C TYR A 162 -3.10 -4.51 -10.99
N ASN A 163 -4.02 -5.18 -11.68
CA ASN A 163 -5.27 -4.57 -12.08
C ASN A 163 -6.24 -4.52 -10.89
N LEU A 164 -6.49 -3.32 -10.38
CA LEU A 164 -7.55 -3.10 -9.40
C LEU A 164 -8.90 -3.22 -10.10
N PRO A 165 -9.73 -4.20 -9.70
CA PRO A 165 -11.01 -4.42 -10.34
C PRO A 165 -11.93 -3.24 -10.03
N MET A 166 -12.27 -2.45 -11.05
CA MET A 166 -13.28 -1.39 -10.97
C MET A 166 -14.60 -1.98 -10.44
N GLY A 167 -15.31 -1.21 -9.62
CA GLY A 167 -16.54 -1.70 -9.01
C GLY A 167 -17.56 -2.08 -10.08
N THR A 168 -18.08 -3.31 -10.06
CA THR A 168 -19.31 -3.60 -10.79
C THR A 168 -20.44 -2.78 -10.17
N LEU A 169 -20.98 -1.82 -10.92
CA LEU A 169 -22.20 -1.08 -10.59
C LEU A 169 -23.35 -2.06 -10.27
N THR A 170 -23.45 -2.53 -9.04
CA THR A 170 -24.71 -3.07 -8.54
C THR A 170 -25.61 -1.88 -8.30
N LYS A 171 -26.65 -1.76 -9.13
CA LYS A 171 -27.63 -0.67 -9.12
C LYS A 171 -27.97 -0.27 -7.67
N PRO A 172 -27.97 1.03 -7.33
CA PRO A 172 -28.41 1.46 -6.02
C PRO A 172 -29.86 1.00 -5.83
N THR A 173 -30.12 0.27 -4.74
CA THR A 173 -31.48 0.09 -4.25
C THR A 173 -32.10 1.48 -4.12
N GLN A 174 -33.20 1.72 -4.83
CA GLN A 174 -33.93 3.00 -4.99
C GLN A 174 -34.47 3.62 -3.69
N GLN A 175 -33.94 3.27 -2.53
CA GLN A 175 -34.51 3.63 -1.24
C GLN A 175 -33.58 4.58 -0.49
N ALA A 176 -33.52 5.83 -0.98
CA ALA A 176 -33.31 7.08 -0.24
C ALA A 176 -32.63 8.16 -1.13
N TYR A 177 -33.35 8.70 -2.11
CA TYR A 177 -32.98 10.00 -2.69
C TYR A 177 -34.21 10.90 -2.77
N SER A 178 -34.37 11.70 -1.72
CA SER A 178 -35.15 12.94 -1.76
C SER A 178 -34.20 14.06 -1.34
N GLY A 179 -33.82 14.92 -2.28
CA GLY A 179 -33.00 16.11 -2.02
C GLY A 179 -31.67 16.04 -2.77
N GLY A 180 -31.56 16.87 -3.81
CA GLY A 180 -30.45 16.84 -4.75
C GLY A 180 -29.12 17.28 -4.16
N LEU A 181 -28.06 16.65 -4.66
CA LEU A 181 -26.72 17.17 -4.97
C LEU A 181 -26.09 16.08 -5.86
N LEU A 182 -25.76 16.42 -7.11
CA LEU A 182 -25.33 15.48 -8.16
C LEU A 182 -23.83 15.10 -8.11
N ASN A 183 -23.17 15.20 -6.95
CA ASN A 183 -21.77 14.78 -6.77
C ASN A 183 -21.68 13.67 -5.73
N VAL A 184 -20.89 12.63 -6.01
CA VAL A 184 -20.53 11.63 -4.99
C VAL A 184 -19.78 12.38 -3.89
N GLN A 185 -20.31 12.39 -2.68
CA GLN A 185 -19.64 13.02 -1.55
C GLN A 185 -18.29 12.32 -1.35
N GLY A 186 -17.22 13.11 -1.36
CA GLY A 186 -15.85 12.65 -1.08
C GLY A 186 -15.75 11.89 0.25
N GLN A 187 -14.67 11.13 0.42
CA GLN A 187 -14.50 10.16 1.50
C GLN A 187 -14.70 10.77 2.91
N PHE A 188 -14.45 12.08 3.04
CA PHE A 188 -14.47 12.79 4.31
C PHE A 188 -15.56 13.87 4.44
N GLY A 189 -16.40 14.05 3.41
CA GLY A 189 -17.49 15.03 3.42
C GLY A 189 -17.05 16.46 3.80
N LEU A 190 -17.96 17.25 4.39
CA LEU A 190 -17.71 18.66 4.75
C LEU A 190 -16.86 18.87 6.01
N PHE A 191 -16.63 17.85 6.83
CA PHE A 191 -16.02 18.00 8.15
C PHE A 191 -14.55 17.55 8.22
N GLY A 192 -13.99 17.13 7.09
CA GLY A 192 -12.61 16.65 7.00
C GLY A 192 -12.39 15.36 7.80
N SER A 193 -11.13 14.94 7.86
CA SER A 193 -10.77 13.67 8.50
C SER A 193 -10.68 13.81 10.03
N PRO A 194 -11.29 12.89 10.81
CA PRO A 194 -11.09 12.85 12.26
C PRO A 194 -9.68 12.40 12.62
N ALA A 195 -9.22 12.76 13.82
CA ALA A 195 -7.91 12.35 14.33
C ALA A 195 -7.73 10.83 14.37
N ASN A 196 -6.47 10.39 14.24
CA ASN A 196 -6.08 8.99 14.29
C ASN A 196 -6.53 8.31 15.59
N LYS A 197 -7.21 7.16 15.48
CA LYS A 197 -7.63 6.41 16.65
C LYS A 197 -6.41 5.77 17.34
N PRO A 198 -6.34 5.78 18.69
CA PRO A 198 -5.16 5.30 19.43
C PRO A 198 -4.89 3.80 19.20
N ASP A 199 -5.92 3.00 18.94
CA ASP A 199 -5.80 1.58 18.61
C ASP A 199 -5.13 1.35 17.24
N VAL A 200 -5.45 2.18 16.24
CA VAL A 200 -4.80 2.15 14.91
C VAL A 200 -3.32 2.52 15.02
N VAL A 201 -3.01 3.57 15.78
CA VAL A 201 -1.61 3.99 16.05
C VAL A 201 -0.83 2.86 16.75
N ALA A 202 -1.41 2.26 17.79
CA ALA A 202 -0.78 1.15 18.50
C ALA A 202 -0.57 -0.09 17.61
N LYS A 203 -1.55 -0.39 16.75
CA LYS A 203 -1.49 -1.50 15.77
C LYS A 203 -0.37 -1.28 14.75
N MET A 204 -0.27 -0.08 14.18
CA MET A 204 0.79 0.31 13.24
C MET A 204 2.18 0.16 13.87
N LYS A 205 2.35 0.69 15.09
CA LYS A 205 3.62 0.59 15.84
C LYS A 205 4.04 -0.86 16.08
N ARG A 206 3.12 -1.71 16.58
CA ARG A 206 3.38 -3.14 16.82
C ARG A 206 3.78 -3.88 15.54
N MET A 207 3.14 -3.58 14.41
CA MET A 207 3.51 -4.22 13.13
C MET A 207 4.89 -3.77 12.65
N MET A 208 5.24 -2.49 12.76
CA MET A 208 6.56 -2.00 12.37
C MET A 208 7.67 -2.61 13.23
N GLU A 209 7.45 -2.74 14.55
CA GLU A 209 8.37 -3.42 15.46
C GLU A 209 8.53 -4.91 15.09
N ALA A 210 7.42 -5.61 14.83
CA ALA A 210 7.45 -7.03 14.45
C ALA A 210 8.15 -7.30 13.11
N VAL A 211 8.14 -6.36 12.15
CA VAL A 211 8.85 -6.51 10.88
C VAL A 211 10.34 -6.15 11.00
N ARG A 212 10.72 -5.18 11.84
CA ARG A 212 12.13 -4.91 12.18
C ARG A 212 12.81 -6.16 12.75
N GLU A 213 12.11 -6.91 13.59
CA GLU A 213 12.60 -8.19 14.11
C GLU A 213 12.80 -9.24 13.00
N ASP A 214 11.90 -9.34 12.02
CA ASP A 214 11.96 -10.34 10.92
C ASP A 214 13.07 -10.05 9.89
N SER A 215 13.42 -8.78 9.72
CA SER A 215 14.40 -8.30 8.73
C SER A 215 15.85 -8.63 9.11
N SER A 216 16.09 -9.01 10.36
CA SER A 216 17.42 -9.33 10.90
C SER A 216 17.83 -10.80 10.67
N GLY A 217 16.95 -11.65 10.15
CA GLY A 217 17.17 -13.11 10.13
C GLY A 217 17.24 -13.75 11.52
N VAL A 218 17.05 -12.96 12.59
CA VAL A 218 17.06 -13.43 13.97
C VAL A 218 15.71 -14.06 14.28
N VAL A 219 15.77 -15.32 14.71
CA VAL A 219 14.64 -16.06 15.28
C VAL A 219 14.11 -15.28 16.49
N SER A 220 12.86 -14.82 16.43
CA SER A 220 12.25 -14.05 17.53
C SER A 220 12.27 -14.87 18.83
N SER A 221 12.93 -14.33 19.85
CA SER A 221 13.06 -14.91 21.20
C SER A 221 11.93 -14.48 22.14
N ILE A 222 10.88 -13.84 21.61
CA ILE A 222 9.71 -13.39 22.36
C ILE A 222 8.42 -13.84 21.67
N CYS A 223 7.35 -13.94 22.45
CA CYS A 223 6.02 -14.27 21.96
C CYS A 223 5.40 -13.08 21.22
N VAL A 224 5.05 -13.25 19.93
CA VAL A 224 4.52 -12.16 19.09
C VAL A 224 3.16 -11.62 19.58
N VAL A 225 2.42 -12.40 20.39
CA VAL A 225 1.08 -12.01 20.87
C VAL A 225 1.12 -11.31 22.23
N CYS A 226 1.99 -11.75 23.14
CA CYS A 226 2.00 -11.25 24.52
C CYS A 226 3.34 -10.67 24.99
N GLY A 227 4.39 -10.73 24.17
CA GLY A 227 5.71 -10.16 24.45
C GLY A 227 6.56 -10.91 25.48
N LYS A 228 6.11 -12.05 26.01
CA LYS A 228 6.88 -12.88 26.95
C LYS A 228 8.02 -13.61 26.23
N ASP A 229 9.17 -13.68 26.86
CA ASP A 229 10.35 -14.46 26.46
C ASP A 229 10.24 -15.95 26.84
N GLU A 230 9.30 -16.29 27.71
CA GLU A 230 9.01 -17.66 28.12
C GLU A 230 7.64 -18.17 27.66
N GLY A 231 7.60 -19.48 27.39
CA GLY A 231 6.41 -20.28 27.12
C GLY A 231 5.64 -20.66 28.39
N GLU A 232 4.48 -21.26 28.19
CA GLU A 232 3.60 -21.67 29.28
C GLU A 232 4.31 -22.63 30.26
N GLY A 233 4.38 -22.23 31.54
CA GLY A 233 5.07 -22.97 32.59
C GLY A 233 6.60 -22.91 32.55
N GLY A 234 7.20 -21.82 32.03
CA GLY A 234 8.66 -21.64 31.97
C GLY A 234 9.34 -22.43 30.86
N LYS A 235 8.56 -22.92 29.89
CA LYS A 235 9.07 -23.68 28.73
C LYS A 235 9.63 -22.74 27.67
N MET A 236 10.46 -23.25 26.76
CA MET A 236 10.88 -22.48 25.59
C MET A 236 9.69 -22.14 24.69
N LEU A 237 9.73 -20.97 24.04
CA LEU A 237 8.71 -20.54 23.09
C LEU A 237 8.56 -21.51 21.92
N GLN A 238 7.32 -21.79 21.55
CA GLN A 238 6.99 -22.59 20.38
C GLN A 238 7.20 -21.76 19.12
N LYS A 239 8.05 -22.26 18.21
CA LYS A 239 8.30 -21.61 16.93
C LYS A 239 7.25 -22.02 15.90
N CYS A 240 6.92 -21.12 14.98
CA CYS A 240 6.11 -21.46 13.82
C CYS A 240 6.78 -22.61 13.05
N THR A 241 6.07 -23.72 12.82
CA THR A 241 6.67 -24.90 12.20
C THR A 241 7.02 -24.69 10.72
N ALA A 242 6.27 -23.85 10.02
CA ALA A 242 6.51 -23.53 8.62
C ALA A 242 7.69 -22.58 8.44
N CYS A 243 7.62 -21.37 9.00
CA CYS A 243 8.67 -20.37 8.79
C CYS A 243 9.79 -20.40 9.82
N LYS A 244 9.62 -21.04 10.98
CA LYS A 244 10.56 -21.07 12.12
C LYS A 244 10.98 -19.71 12.68
N ARG A 245 10.46 -18.58 12.16
CA ARG A 245 10.88 -17.21 12.50
C ARG A 245 10.13 -16.58 13.67
N ARG A 246 8.89 -17.00 13.93
CA ARG A 246 8.03 -16.42 14.98
C ARG A 246 7.91 -17.33 16.20
N GLY A 247 8.06 -16.76 17.39
CA GLY A 247 7.88 -17.42 18.68
C GLY A 247 6.49 -17.18 19.29
N TYR A 248 5.97 -18.19 19.99
CA TYR A 248 4.67 -18.16 20.67
C TYR A 248 4.78 -18.85 22.03
N CYS A 249 4.17 -18.28 23.06
CA CYS A 249 4.19 -18.92 24.38
C CYS A 249 3.27 -20.17 24.46
N SER A 250 2.26 -20.23 23.59
CA SER A 250 1.34 -21.35 23.48
C SER A 250 0.76 -21.45 22.06
N ARG A 251 0.15 -22.60 21.76
CA ARG A 251 -0.55 -22.85 20.49
C ARG A 251 -1.75 -21.94 20.28
N GLU A 252 -2.33 -21.42 21.36
CA GLU A 252 -3.46 -20.48 21.31
C GLU A 252 -3.02 -19.14 20.75
N HIS A 253 -1.88 -18.61 21.21
CA HIS A 253 -1.28 -17.41 20.64
C HIS A 253 -0.86 -17.61 19.18
N GLN A 254 -0.33 -18.78 18.84
CA GLN A 254 -0.08 -19.10 17.43
C GLN A 254 -1.36 -19.05 16.59
N LYS A 255 -2.46 -19.67 17.05
CA LYS A 255 -3.75 -19.67 16.34
C LYS A 255 -4.38 -18.28 16.26
N ALA A 256 -4.28 -17.48 17.32
CA ALA A 256 -4.78 -16.11 17.35
C ALA A 256 -4.01 -15.24 16.33
N HIS A 257 -2.68 -15.36 16.31
CA HIS A 257 -1.85 -14.65 15.35
C HIS A 257 -1.94 -15.22 13.93
N TRP A 258 -2.36 -16.47 13.76
CA TRP A 258 -2.38 -17.16 12.46
C TRP A 258 -3.13 -16.40 11.36
N LYS A 259 -4.25 -15.74 11.69
CA LYS A 259 -5.02 -14.95 10.72
C LYS A 259 -4.18 -13.83 10.08
N VAL A 260 -3.25 -13.26 10.83
CA VAL A 260 -2.36 -12.18 10.39
C VAL A 260 -1.02 -12.73 9.90
N HIS A 261 -0.54 -13.85 10.47
CA HIS A 261 0.74 -14.45 10.12
C HIS A 261 0.69 -15.26 8.83
N LYS A 262 -0.41 -15.97 8.55
CA LYS A 262 -0.55 -16.90 7.43
C LYS A 262 -0.12 -16.30 6.07
N PRO A 263 -0.50 -15.06 5.71
CA PRO A 263 -0.10 -14.46 4.44
C PRO A 263 1.42 -14.25 4.30
N PHE A 264 2.14 -14.13 5.42
CA PHE A 264 3.57 -13.84 5.46
C PHE A 264 4.40 -15.06 5.88
N CYS A 265 3.76 -16.19 6.10
CA CYS A 265 4.40 -17.42 6.57
C CYS A 265 5.08 -18.14 5.40
N LYS A 266 6.34 -17.76 5.09
CA LYS A 266 7.16 -18.46 4.09
C LYS A 266 7.95 -19.59 4.75
N ALA A 267 7.87 -20.79 4.19
CA ALA A 267 8.70 -21.91 4.61
C ALA A 267 10.18 -21.55 4.41
N VAL A 268 11.02 -21.86 5.40
CA VAL A 268 12.47 -21.78 5.20
C VAL A 268 12.86 -23.04 4.45
N GLU A 269 13.26 -22.90 3.19
CA GLU A 269 13.99 -23.97 2.52
C GLU A 269 15.28 -24.18 3.32
N VAL A 270 15.38 -25.35 3.94
CA VAL A 270 16.59 -25.75 4.64
C VAL A 270 17.61 -26.02 3.54
N VAL A 271 18.40 -25.01 3.17
CA VAL A 271 19.63 -25.23 2.42
C VAL A 271 20.46 -26.15 3.31
N GLY A 272 20.66 -27.39 2.85
CA GLY A 272 21.24 -28.47 3.60
C GLY A 272 22.56 -28.05 4.24
N GLY A 273 22.60 -28.09 5.58
CA GLY A 273 23.85 -28.08 6.30
C GLY A 273 24.59 -29.37 5.99
N GLU A 274 25.76 -29.24 5.38
CA GLU A 274 26.72 -30.32 5.24
C GLU A 274 27.06 -30.90 6.61
N HIS A 275 26.94 -32.22 6.66
CA HIS A 275 27.40 -33.07 7.71
C HIS A 275 28.91 -33.28 7.52
N THR A 276 29.75 -32.75 8.39
CA THR A 276 31.14 -33.21 8.51
C THR A 276 31.61 -33.15 9.96
N GLY A 277 31.95 -34.34 10.49
CA GLY A 277 32.96 -34.54 11.52
C GLY A 277 32.47 -34.53 12.95
#